data_AF-A0A2T6CBA9-F1
#
_entry.id   AF-A0A2T6CBA9-F1
#
_cell.length_a   1.000
_cell.length_b   1.000
_cell.length_c   1.000
_cell.angle_alpha   90.00
_cell.angle_beta   90.00
_cell.angle_gamma   90.00
#
_symmetry.space_group_name_H-M   'P 1'
#
loop_
_entity.id
_entity.type
_entity.pdbx_description
1 polymer ?
#
loop_
_entity_poly.entity_id
_entity_poly.type
_entity_poly.pdbx_seq_one_letter_code
_entity_poly.pdbx_strand_id
1 'polypeptide(L)'
;MERYFSTDMPGVRFVRNVLLFSLAALIPVLFLYVLLAPGFGSALLGGGPALGRFLRQVATNGLPVVFVINYVSFFLFAVAQQRTGRHRDPSMFVLVDKRRDGYRDASRLDET
;
A
#
# COMPACT_ATOMS: atom_id res chain seq x y z
N MET A 1 8.41 -10.03 4.82
CA MET A 1 8.09 -8.64 4.42
C MET A 1 9.11 -7.62 4.93
N GLU A 2 9.93 -7.94 5.91
CA GLU A 2 10.98 -7.05 6.46
C GLU A 2 12.06 -6.62 5.46
N ARG A 3 12.23 -7.35 4.34
CA ARG A 3 13.30 -7.09 3.37
C ARG A 3 12.97 -6.05 2.29
N TYR A 4 11.69 -5.66 2.14
CA TYR A 4 11.26 -4.71 1.10
C TYR A 4 10.94 -3.30 1.62
N PHE A 5 10.86 -3.15 2.95
CA PHE A 5 10.50 -1.90 3.64
C PHE A 5 11.45 -1.65 4.82
N SER A 6 12.76 -1.75 4.60
CA SER A 6 13.75 -1.34 5.59
C SER A 6 14.18 0.10 5.33
N THR A 7 14.23 0.93 6.38
CA THR A 7 14.66 2.34 6.28
C THR A 7 16.16 2.53 6.00
N ASP A 8 16.90 1.43 5.91
CA ASP A 8 18.29 1.41 5.42
C ASP A 8 18.37 1.38 3.88
N MET A 9 17.22 1.37 3.19
CA MET A 9 17.20 1.44 1.72
C MET A 9 17.43 2.87 1.25
N PRO A 10 18.38 3.09 0.30
CA PRO A 10 18.54 4.40 -0.33
C PRO A 10 17.21 4.82 -0.94
N GLY A 11 16.78 6.07 -0.71
CA GLY A 11 15.45 6.57 -1.10
C GLY A 11 15.08 6.32 -2.57
N VAL A 12 16.08 6.16 -3.44
CA VAL A 12 15.92 5.74 -4.84
C VAL A 12 15.24 4.37 -4.98
N ARG A 13 15.54 3.39 -4.13
CA ARG A 13 14.87 2.06 -4.15
C ARG A 13 13.42 2.16 -3.73
N PHE A 14 13.12 3.00 -2.73
CA PHE A 14 11.75 3.26 -2.30
C PHE A 14 10.95 3.88 -3.44
N VAL A 15 11.45 4.96 -4.05
CA VAL A 15 10.83 5.60 -5.22
C VAL A 15 10.61 4.62 -6.37
N ARG A 16 11.61 3.79 -6.68
CA ARG A 16 11.49 2.75 -7.74
C ARG A 16 10.39 1.73 -7.42
N ASN A 17 10.31 1.24 -6.19
CA ASN A 17 9.30 0.26 -5.81
C ASN A 17 7.89 0.87 -5.86
N VAL A 18 7.74 2.11 -5.39
CA VAL A 18 6.48 2.85 -5.49
C VAL A 18 6.09 3.07 -6.95
N LEU A 19 7.05 3.39 -7.81
CA LEU A 19 6.80 3.56 -9.25
C LEU A 19 6.33 2.25 -9.90
N LEU A 20 7.01 1.13 -9.64
CA LEU A 20 6.63 -0.19 -10.15
C LEU A 20 5.25 -0.61 -9.63
N PHE A 21 4.97 -0.37 -8.35
CA PHE A 21 3.66 -0.64 -7.75
C PHE A 21 2.56 0.22 -8.39
N SER A 22 2.85 1.50 -8.66
CA SER A 22 1.92 2.41 -9.32
C SER A 22 1.60 1.99 -10.76
N LEU A 23 2.62 1.53 -11.49
CA LEU A 23 2.42 0.94 -12.82
C LEU A 23 1.56 -0.33 -12.75
N ALA A 24 1.84 -1.23 -11.80
CA ALA A 24 1.05 -2.44 -11.61
C ALA A 24 -0.40 -2.13 -11.21
N ALA A 25 -0.63 -1.15 -10.35
CA ALA A 25 -1.96 -0.71 -9.92
C ALA A 25 -2.78 -0.08 -11.05
N LEU A 26 -2.14 0.53 -12.04
CA LEU A 26 -2.81 1.07 -13.22
C LEU A 26 -3.37 -0.03 -14.13
N ILE A 27 -2.70 -1.17 -14.27
CA ILE A 27 -3.09 -2.24 -15.19
C ILE A 27 -4.56 -2.66 -15.04
N PRO A 28 -5.06 -3.08 -13.85
CA PRO A 28 -6.44 -3.53 -13.71
C PRO A 28 -7.45 -2.39 -13.94
N VAL A 29 -7.12 -1.15 -13.53
CA VAL A 29 -7.99 0.01 -13.71
C VAL A 29 -8.12 0.37 -15.19
N LEU A 30 -7.01 0.40 -15.92
CA LEU A 30 -7.00 0.67 -17.36
C LEU A 30 -7.69 -0.44 -18.15
N PHE A 31 -7.47 -1.70 -17.76
CA PHE A 31 -8.15 -2.84 -18.36
C PHE A 31 -9.68 -2.72 -18.21
N LEU A 32 -10.15 -2.44 -17.00
CA LEU A 32 -11.57 -2.23 -16.73
C LEU A 32 -12.14 -1.04 -17.51
N TYR A 33 -11.40 0.07 -17.58
CA TYR A 33 -11.78 1.24 -18.37
C TYR A 33 -11.98 0.89 -19.86
N VAL A 34 -11.05 0.12 -20.45
CA VAL A 34 -11.14 -0.29 -21.85
C VAL A 34 -12.32 -1.23 -22.09
N LEU A 35 -12.61 -2.15 -21.16
CA LEU A 35 -13.77 -3.03 -21.26
C LEU A 35 -15.11 -2.29 -21.18
N LEU A 36 -15.19 -1.28 -20.32
CA LEU A 36 -16.40 -0.48 -20.11
C LEU A 36 -16.63 0.55 -21.22
N ALA A 37 -15.61 0.86 -22.03
CA ALA A 37 -15.69 1.85 -23.10
C ALA A 37 -16.00 1.17 -24.45
N PRO A 38 -17.26 1.17 -24.92
CA PRO A 38 -17.65 0.51 -26.17
C PRO A 38 -16.91 1.12 -27.37
N GLY A 39 -16.36 0.26 -28.23
CA GLY A 39 -15.60 0.67 -29.42
C GLY A 39 -14.20 1.25 -29.14
N PHE A 40 -13.82 1.43 -27.87
CA PHE A 40 -12.51 1.96 -27.51
C PHE A 40 -11.41 0.91 -27.64
N GLY A 41 -11.69 -0.35 -27.24
CA GLY A 41 -10.76 -1.46 -27.41
C GLY A 41 -10.38 -1.70 -28.88
N SER A 42 -11.35 -1.65 -29.79
CA SER A 42 -11.09 -1.75 -31.23
C SER A 42 -10.33 -0.53 -31.77
N ALA A 43 -10.63 0.68 -31.28
CA ALA A 43 -9.87 1.89 -31.62
C ALA A 43 -8.41 1.87 -31.12
N LEU A 44 -8.14 1.20 -30.00
CA LEU A 44 -6.78 0.97 -29.48
C LEU A 44 -6.04 -0.07 -30.32
N LEU A 45 -6.70 -1.18 -30.68
CA LEU A 45 -6.13 -2.26 -31.49
C LEU A 45 -5.89 -1.85 -32.94
N GLY A 46 -6.72 -0.96 -33.50
CA GLY A 46 -6.55 -0.41 -34.85
C GLY A 46 -5.29 0.42 -35.04
N GLY A 47 -4.60 0.77 -33.93
CA GLY A 47 -3.39 1.58 -33.96
C GLY A 47 -3.65 3.02 -34.41
N GLY A 48 -2.72 3.91 -34.09
CA GLY A 48 -2.78 5.31 -34.54
C GLY A 48 -3.06 6.33 -33.43
N PRO A 49 -3.64 7.49 -33.75
CA PRO A 49 -3.67 8.64 -32.86
C PRO A 49 -4.41 8.41 -31.53
N ALA A 50 -5.37 7.50 -31.48
CA ALA A 50 -6.12 7.16 -30.26
C ALA A 50 -5.20 6.50 -29.21
N LEU A 51 -4.41 5.50 -29.61
CA LEU A 51 -3.46 4.80 -28.73
C LEU A 51 -2.39 5.76 -28.21
N GLY A 52 -1.81 6.60 -29.07
CA GLY A 52 -0.81 7.58 -28.67
C GLY A 52 -1.34 8.59 -27.64
N ARG A 53 -2.58 9.08 -27.83
CA ARG A 53 -3.22 9.99 -26.86
C ARG A 53 -3.54 9.29 -25.54
N PHE A 54 -4.05 8.07 -25.59
CA PHE A 54 -4.34 7.27 -24.40
C PHE A 54 -3.07 7.02 -23.58
N LEU A 55 -1.99 6.53 -24.21
CA LEU A 55 -0.71 6.31 -23.53
C LEU A 55 -0.13 7.62 -22.97
N ARG A 56 -0.21 8.72 -23.74
CA ARG A 56 0.22 10.03 -23.24
C ARG A 56 -0.59 10.45 -22.02
N GLN A 57 -1.91 10.29 -22.04
CA GLN A 57 -2.79 10.63 -20.92
C GLN A 57 -2.49 9.78 -19.68
N VAL A 58 -2.27 8.49 -19.85
CA VAL A 58 -1.86 7.59 -18.77
C VAL A 58 -0.51 8.04 -18.21
N ALA A 59 0.47 8.37 -19.06
CA ALA A 59 1.80 8.78 -18.62
C ALA A 59 1.85 10.18 -17.96
N THR A 60 1.07 11.16 -18.46
CA THR A 60 1.12 12.55 -17.97
C THR A 60 0.12 12.87 -16.88
N ASN A 61 -0.95 12.09 -16.74
CA ASN A 61 -2.00 12.34 -15.74
C ASN A 61 -2.21 11.12 -14.82
N GLY A 62 -2.44 9.94 -15.39
CA GLY A 62 -2.75 8.75 -14.60
C GLY A 62 -1.61 8.32 -13.68
N LEU A 63 -0.42 8.14 -14.24
CA LEU A 63 0.78 7.68 -13.52
C LEU A 63 1.22 8.67 -12.43
N PRO A 64 1.32 9.99 -12.67
CA PRO A 64 1.68 10.94 -11.62
C PRO A 64 0.71 10.92 -10.44
N VAL A 65 -0.61 10.90 -10.69
CA VAL A 65 -1.62 10.90 -9.62
C VAL A 65 -1.52 9.63 -8.76
N VAL A 66 -1.49 8.46 -9.40
CA VAL A 66 -1.37 7.17 -8.69
C VAL A 66 -0.03 7.09 -7.95
N PHE A 67 1.05 7.57 -8.56
CA PHE A 67 2.37 7.62 -7.94
C PHE A 67 2.38 8.48 -6.69
N VAL A 68 1.81 9.68 -6.71
CA VAL A 68 1.75 10.57 -5.54
C VAL A 68 0.97 9.93 -4.40
N ILE A 69 -0.21 9.36 -4.70
CA ILE A 69 -1.04 8.69 -3.68
C ILE A 69 -0.29 7.52 -3.05
N ASN A 70 0.31 6.65 -3.88
CA ASN A 70 1.09 5.52 -3.38
C ASN A 70 2.31 5.99 -2.60
N TYR A 71 3.04 6.99 -3.10
CA TYR A 71 4.21 7.53 -2.42
C TYR A 71 3.87 8.04 -1.02
N VAL A 72 2.85 8.90 -0.91
CA VAL A 72 2.39 9.44 0.38
C VAL A 72 1.93 8.30 1.29
N SER A 73 1.17 7.34 0.77
CA SER A 73 0.66 6.22 1.58
C SER A 73 1.78 5.35 2.14
N PHE A 74 2.72 4.91 1.29
CA PHE A 74 3.87 4.11 1.72
C PHE A 74 4.84 4.91 2.60
N PHE A 75 4.98 6.22 2.35
CA PHE A 75 5.82 7.09 3.16
C PHE A 75 5.25 7.24 4.57
N LEU A 76 3.95 7.55 4.69
CA LEU A 76 3.27 7.63 5.98
C LEU A 76 3.28 6.27 6.69
N PHE A 77 3.09 5.17 5.97
CA PHE A 77 3.19 3.83 6.52
C PHE A 77 4.57 3.56 7.10
N ALA A 78 5.64 3.88 6.36
CA ALA A 78 7.01 3.73 6.84
C ALA A 78 7.27 4.59 8.10
N VAL A 79 6.85 5.85 8.10
CA VAL A 79 6.98 6.75 9.26
C VAL A 79 6.21 6.23 10.47
N ALA A 80 4.98 5.76 10.29
CA ALA A 80 4.16 5.18 11.36
C ALA A 80 4.80 3.91 11.92
N GLN A 81 5.39 3.07 11.06
CA GLN A 81 6.06 1.84 11.46
C GLN A 81 7.35 2.11 12.22
N GLN A 82 8.12 3.14 11.87
CA GLN A 82 9.28 3.59 12.65
C GLN A 82 8.90 4.13 14.03
N ARG A 83 7.86 4.96 14.12
CA ARG A 83 7.36 5.47 15.40
C ARG A 83 6.85 4.34 16.30
N THR A 84 6.29 3.29 15.69
CA THR A 84 5.84 2.10 16.40
C THR A 84 7.01 1.20 16.81
N GLY A 85 8.04 1.03 15.98
CA GLY A 85 9.24 0.24 16.29
C GLY A 85 10.14 0.84 17.38
N ARG A 86 10.04 2.15 17.66
CA ARG A 86 10.68 2.80 18.81
C ARG A 86 9.94 2.52 20.14
N HIS A 87 8.76 1.88 20.12
CA HIS A 87 7.94 1.62 21.32
C HIS A 87 7.07 0.35 21.31
N ARG A 88 7.24 -0.57 20.36
CA ARG A 88 6.53 -1.85 20.36
C ARG A 88 7.50 -2.98 20.06
N ASP A 89 7.97 -3.57 21.15
CA ASP A 89 8.06 -5.02 21.21
C ASP A 89 6.60 -5.54 21.22
N PRO A 90 6.08 -6.11 20.11
CA PRO A 90 4.68 -6.54 20.01
C PRO A 90 4.34 -7.68 20.99
N SER A 91 5.37 -8.30 21.57
CA SER A 91 5.24 -9.31 22.62
C SER A 91 4.68 -8.74 23.94
N MET A 92 4.89 -7.45 24.25
CA MET A 92 4.43 -6.87 25.52
C MET A 92 2.92 -6.64 25.54
N PHE A 93 2.31 -6.25 24.42
CA PHE A 93 0.84 -6.06 24.37
C PHE A 93 0.09 -7.39 24.50
N VAL A 94 0.64 -8.50 23.99
CA VAL A 94 0.06 -9.84 24.17
C VAL A 94 0.33 -10.38 25.59
N LEU A 95 1.45 -10.00 26.23
CA LEU A 95 1.74 -10.39 27.62
C LEU A 95 0.89 -9.62 28.65
N VAL A 96 0.59 -8.34 28.39
CA VAL A 96 -0.21 -7.50 29.29
C VAL A 96 -1.69 -7.92 29.26
N ASP A 97 -2.21 -8.31 28.10
CA ASP A 97 -3.58 -8.82 27.99
C ASP A 97 -3.74 -10.13 28.79
N LYS A 98 -2.76 -11.04 28.69
CA LYS A 98 -2.79 -12.31 29.45
C LYS A 98 -2.53 -12.15 30.95
N ARG A 99 -1.87 -11.07 31.39
CA ARG A 99 -1.63 -10.79 32.82
C ARG A 99 -2.80 -10.13 33.54
N ARG A 100 -3.81 -9.62 32.81
CA ARG A 100 -4.94 -8.91 33.43
C ARG A 100 -6.09 -9.85 33.83
N ASP A 101 -6.19 -11.01 33.17
CA ASP A 101 -7.23 -11.99 33.46
C ASP A 101 -6.91 -12.89 34.67
N GLY A 102 -5.62 -13.09 34.99
CA GLY A 102 -5.20 -13.92 36.13
C GLY A 102 -5.45 -13.32 37.52
N TYR A 103 -5.75 -12.01 37.62
CA TYR A 103 -6.03 -11.37 38.91
C TYR A 103 -7.52 -11.32 39.26
N ARG A 104 -8.40 -11.58 38.28
CA ARG A 104 -9.86 -11.51 38.48
C ARG A 104 -10.45 -12.80 39.08
N ASP A 105 -9.72 -13.91 39.00
CA ASP A 105 -10.15 -15.20 39.53
C ASP A 105 -9.67 -15.44 40.98
N ALA A 106 -8.53 -14.85 41.38
CA ALA A 106 -7.99 -15.00 42.72
C ALA A 106 -8.81 -14.25 43.79
N SER A 107 -9.56 -13.21 43.42
CA SER A 107 -10.44 -12.47 44.33
C SER A 107 -11.81 -13.13 44.53
N ARG A 108 -12.08 -14.27 43.88
CA ARG A 108 -13.34 -15.03 44.01
C ARG A 108 -13.23 -16.27 44.89
N LEU A 109 -12.03 -16.62 45.35
CA LEU A 109 -11.76 -17.81 46.17
C LEU A 109 -11.62 -17.49 47.66
N ASP A 110 -11.80 -16.23 48.06
CA ASP A 110 -11.66 -15.77 49.45
C ASP A 110 -13.02 -15.41 50.10
N GLU A 111 -14.14 -15.74 49.43
CA GLU A 111 -15.51 -15.44 49.88
C GLU A 111 -16.36 -16.71 50.19
N THR A 112 -15.75 -17.86 50.49
CA THR A 112 -16.49 -19.06 50.95
C THR A 112 -15.87 -19.69 52.19
#